data_AF-G3B906-F1
#
_entry.id   AF-G3B906-F1
#
_cell.length_a   1.000
_cell.length_b   1.000
_cell.length_c   1.000
_cell.angle_alpha   90.00
_cell.angle_beta   90.00
_cell.angle_gamma   90.00
#
_symmetry.space_group_name_H-M   'P 1'
#
loop_
_entity.id
_entity.type
_entity.pdbx_description
1 polymer ?
#
loop_
_entity_poly.entity_id
_entity_poly.type
_entity_poly.pdbx_seq_one_letter_code
_entity_poly.pdbx_strand_id
1 'polypeptide(L)'
;MNSVKVLFSSIDNFIPNQDPPADPPADEASAELSQIYEDNEGENEAESRDLSESESPDPHNPSASDVSSVHKLGEEDESLNPHYSLHVLFQLLLRLPHLVVIKPLAFFWRLLLHPFSLILKSVDFDYAYHVDVQEKMDLIKHENILSNSIKSPTASSKYILPPPQRLFPLVRNPGKARRRKTLILDLDETLIHSLSKGSPRSLSGHDSNIIEIKLNSVATLYHVHRRPYCDYFLKEISKWFDLHIFTASVREYADPIIDWLENEAASDEKIFKKRYYRNDCTYRNGVGYIKDLTKFFPVEDLKNVIILDNSPVSYALNEDNGVMIEGWINDQNDKDLLNLLPMLHSLSLCIDVRFILGLRQGEKVFESYR
;
A
#
# COMPACT_ATOMS: atom_id res chain seq x y z
N MET A 1 -16.38 -16.20 -26.61
CA MET A 1 -16.12 -14.81 -27.07
C MET A 1 -17.16 -14.25 -28.06
N ASN A 2 -18.35 -14.86 -28.28
CA ASN A 2 -19.38 -14.33 -29.20
C ASN A 2 -20.76 -14.06 -28.58
N SER A 3 -20.93 -14.13 -27.25
CA SER A 3 -22.24 -13.95 -26.61
C SER A 3 -22.46 -12.59 -25.95
N VAL A 4 -21.42 -11.74 -25.85
CA VAL A 4 -21.50 -10.44 -25.15
C VAL A 4 -22.01 -9.31 -26.07
N LYS A 5 -21.97 -9.48 -27.39
CA LYS A 5 -22.45 -8.45 -28.35
C LYS A 5 -23.97 -8.42 -28.55
N VAL A 6 -24.70 -9.44 -28.12
CA VAL A 6 -26.14 -9.59 -28.47
C VAL A 6 -27.07 -8.95 -27.43
N LEU A 7 -26.59 -8.68 -26.21
CA LEU A 7 -27.42 -8.10 -25.14
C LEU A 7 -27.43 -6.56 -25.15
N PHE A 8 -26.35 -5.92 -25.60
CA PHE A 8 -26.33 -4.45 -25.72
C PHE A 8 -27.10 -3.92 -26.94
N SER A 9 -27.24 -4.71 -28.03
CA SER A 9 -27.95 -4.28 -29.24
C SER A 9 -29.48 -4.29 -29.14
N SER A 10 -30.06 -4.91 -28.10
CA SER A 10 -31.52 -5.03 -27.98
C SER A 10 -32.19 -3.83 -27.32
N ILE A 11 -31.42 -2.94 -26.68
CA ILE A 11 -31.95 -1.73 -26.03
C ILE A 11 -31.96 -0.52 -26.98
N ASP A 12 -31.06 -0.48 -27.97
CA ASP A 12 -30.94 0.63 -28.92
C ASP A 12 -32.07 0.68 -29.97
N ASN A 13 -32.85 -0.40 -30.13
CA ASN A 13 -33.90 -0.49 -31.16
C ASN A 13 -35.25 0.14 -30.77
N PHE A 14 -35.36 0.81 -29.60
CA PHE A 14 -36.62 1.37 -29.11
C PHE A 14 -36.63 2.90 -28.95
N ILE A 15 -35.61 3.61 -29.44
CA ILE A 15 -35.58 5.08 -29.44
C ILE A 15 -35.89 5.57 -30.86
N PRO A 16 -37.01 6.28 -31.11
CA PRO A 16 -37.21 6.94 -32.39
C PRO A 16 -36.14 8.02 -32.57
N ASN A 17 -35.44 8.01 -33.70
CA ASN A 17 -34.47 9.03 -34.10
C ASN A 17 -35.07 10.43 -33.91
N GLN A 18 -34.61 11.15 -32.90
CA GLN A 18 -34.74 12.61 -32.86
C GLN A 18 -33.45 13.18 -33.44
N ASP A 19 -33.60 13.99 -34.49
CA ASP A 19 -32.49 14.76 -35.04
C ASP A 19 -31.86 15.63 -33.92
N PRO A 20 -30.53 15.80 -33.92
CA PRO A 20 -29.85 16.63 -32.93
C PRO A 20 -30.36 18.08 -33.01
N PRO A 21 -30.56 18.77 -31.87
CA PRO A 21 -30.91 20.18 -31.88
C PRO A 21 -29.75 20.99 -32.48
N ALA A 22 -30.10 21.94 -33.36
CA ALA A 22 -29.15 22.87 -33.97
C ALA A 22 -28.45 23.73 -32.91
N ASP A 23 -27.15 23.95 -33.09
CA ASP A 23 -26.34 24.82 -32.23
C ASP A 23 -26.94 26.23 -32.15
N PRO A 24 -27.02 26.84 -30.95
CA PRO A 24 -27.41 28.24 -30.83
C PRO A 24 -26.29 29.16 -31.36
N PRO A 25 -26.64 30.31 -31.95
CA PRO A 25 -25.65 31.23 -32.49
C PRO A 25 -24.75 31.78 -31.38
N ALA A 26 -23.45 31.77 -31.63
CA ALA A 26 -22.45 32.44 -30.81
C ALA A 26 -22.66 33.96 -30.95
N ASP A 27 -23.28 34.58 -29.95
CA ASP A 27 -23.14 36.00 -29.57
C ASP A 27 -24.17 36.34 -28.48
N GLU A 28 -24.06 35.77 -27.26
CA GLU A 28 -24.75 36.27 -26.05
C GLU A 28 -24.26 35.52 -24.80
N ALA A 29 -22.98 35.66 -24.45
CA ALA A 29 -22.42 35.08 -23.21
C ALA A 29 -21.29 35.94 -22.61
N SER A 30 -21.45 37.26 -22.64
CA SER A 30 -20.47 38.21 -22.08
C SER A 30 -21.10 39.30 -21.20
N ALA A 31 -22.28 39.08 -20.62
CA ALA A 31 -22.98 40.11 -19.83
C ALA A 31 -23.46 39.69 -18.42
N GLU A 32 -23.25 38.46 -17.95
CA GLU A 32 -23.76 38.00 -16.64
C GLU A 32 -22.67 37.49 -15.66
N LEU A 33 -21.42 37.92 -15.81
CA LEU A 33 -20.30 37.53 -14.94
C LEU A 33 -19.68 38.67 -14.12
N SER A 34 -20.38 39.81 -14.00
CA SER A 34 -19.87 41.01 -13.33
C SER A 34 -20.78 41.58 -12.22
N GLN A 35 -21.56 40.75 -11.52
CA GLN A 35 -22.46 41.23 -10.44
C GLN A 35 -22.46 40.43 -9.13
N ILE A 36 -21.40 39.67 -8.79
CA ILE A 36 -21.32 39.03 -7.45
C ILE A 36 -19.91 39.15 -6.85
N TYR A 37 -19.33 40.34 -6.93
CA TYR A 37 -18.14 40.72 -6.14
C TYR A 37 -18.21 42.23 -5.85
N GLU A 38 -19.09 42.60 -4.92
CA GLU A 38 -19.04 43.85 -4.15
C GLU A 38 -20.23 43.79 -3.18
N ASP A 39 -19.93 43.58 -1.89
CA ASP A 39 -20.68 44.07 -0.72
C ASP A 39 -20.34 43.20 0.50
N ASN A 40 -19.36 43.66 1.29
CA ASN A 40 -19.43 43.81 2.76
C ASN A 40 -18.03 44.03 3.35
N GLU A 41 -17.66 45.30 3.47
CA GLU A 41 -16.60 45.81 4.36
C GLU A 41 -17.18 47.00 5.14
N GLY A 42 -16.98 46.99 6.46
CA GLY A 42 -17.16 48.12 7.40
C GLY A 42 -18.55 48.24 8.04
N GLU A 43 -18.74 48.48 9.34
CA GLU A 43 -17.88 48.88 10.47
C GLU A 43 -18.67 48.62 11.78
N ASN A 44 -17.99 48.31 12.89
CA ASN A 44 -17.94 49.21 14.06
C ASN A 44 -17.15 48.63 15.23
N GLU A 45 -16.22 49.47 15.70
CA GLU A 45 -15.49 49.51 16.97
C GLU A 45 -16.50 49.66 18.15
N ALA A 46 -16.22 49.62 19.45
CA ALA A 46 -15.07 49.59 20.34
C ALA A 46 -15.64 49.14 21.72
N GLU A 47 -14.82 48.66 22.67
CA GLU A 47 -14.65 49.30 24.00
C GLU A 47 -13.71 48.49 24.91
N SER A 48 -12.81 49.25 25.54
CA SER A 48 -11.80 48.92 26.53
C SER A 48 -12.31 49.11 27.98
N ARG A 49 -11.77 48.32 28.93
CA ARG A 49 -11.30 48.67 30.31
C ARG A 49 -11.33 47.40 31.20
N ASP A 50 -10.26 46.90 31.80
CA ASP A 50 -9.32 47.36 32.87
C ASP A 50 -9.74 47.02 34.32
N LEU A 51 -8.72 46.69 35.15
CA LEU A 51 -8.68 46.45 36.62
C LEU A 51 -8.98 45.00 37.10
N SER A 52 -8.26 44.33 38.01
CA SER A 52 -7.35 44.75 39.10
C SER A 52 -6.46 43.61 39.65
N GLU A 53 -5.23 43.98 40.05
CA GLU A 53 -4.30 43.54 41.12
C GLU A 53 -4.60 42.35 42.07
N SER A 54 -3.53 41.59 42.40
CA SER A 54 -2.99 41.50 43.78
C SER A 54 -1.62 40.78 43.84
N GLU A 55 -0.91 41.01 44.95
CA GLU A 55 0.53 41.12 45.15
C GLU A 55 1.37 39.82 45.36
N SER A 56 2.68 40.04 45.21
CA SER A 56 3.94 39.29 45.49
C SER A 56 4.13 38.74 46.94
N PRO A 57 5.27 38.11 47.39
CA PRO A 57 6.62 38.00 46.79
C PRO A 57 7.42 36.66 46.92
N ASP A 58 8.53 36.63 46.17
CA ASP A 58 9.77 35.80 46.16
C ASP A 58 10.53 35.77 47.53
N PRO A 59 11.72 35.11 47.76
CA PRO A 59 12.74 34.63 46.80
C PRO A 59 13.51 33.32 47.12
N HIS A 60 14.26 32.81 46.13
CA HIS A 60 15.74 32.57 46.16
C HIS A 60 16.19 31.39 45.28
N ASN A 61 17.11 31.64 44.33
CA ASN A 61 18.50 31.12 44.33
C ASN A 61 19.23 31.43 43.00
N PRO A 62 20.46 31.99 42.98
CA PRO A 62 21.27 32.07 41.78
C PRO A 62 22.60 31.31 41.84
N SER A 63 22.98 30.82 40.65
CA SER A 63 24.31 30.89 40.04
C SER A 63 25.43 29.90 40.40
N ALA A 64 26.12 29.51 39.34
CA ALA A 64 27.30 28.66 39.23
C ALA A 64 28.61 29.46 39.23
N SER A 65 29.75 28.81 39.51
CA SER A 65 31.04 29.08 38.86
C SER A 65 32.13 28.05 39.21
N ASP A 66 32.96 27.77 38.20
CA ASP A 66 34.18 26.94 38.14
C ASP A 66 35.35 27.46 39.00
N VAL A 67 36.25 26.55 39.43
CA VAL A 67 37.71 26.79 39.51
C VAL A 67 38.51 25.48 39.37
N SER A 68 39.57 25.48 38.55
CA SER A 68 40.61 24.45 38.41
C SER A 68 41.85 24.73 39.30
N SER A 69 42.61 23.72 39.74
CA SER A 69 44.09 23.83 39.95
C SER A 69 44.81 22.49 40.31
N VAL A 70 45.53 21.94 39.33
CA VAL A 70 46.97 21.54 39.24
C VAL A 70 47.86 21.16 40.48
N HIS A 71 48.75 20.15 40.24
CA HIS A 71 50.07 19.75 40.86
C HIS A 71 50.08 18.86 42.13
N LYS A 72 51.02 17.92 42.42
CA LYS A 72 52.16 17.21 41.75
C LYS A 72 52.67 16.10 42.71
N LEU A 73 53.19 14.99 42.16
CA LEU A 73 54.24 14.01 42.61
C LEU A 73 54.44 13.62 44.10
N GLY A 74 54.59 12.31 44.32
CA GLY A 74 55.32 11.70 45.45
C GLY A 74 55.51 10.18 45.25
N GLU A 75 56.77 9.74 45.20
CA GLU A 75 57.24 8.33 45.27
C GLU A 75 57.05 7.75 46.68
N GLU A 76 56.86 6.42 46.81
CA GLU A 76 57.59 5.52 47.72
C GLU A 76 56.97 4.10 47.81
N ASP A 77 57.82 3.17 48.26
CA ASP A 77 57.92 1.74 47.98
C ASP A 77 57.06 0.74 48.79
N GLU A 78 57.11 -0.49 48.26
CA GLU A 78 56.75 -1.82 48.74
C GLU A 78 56.48 -2.08 50.24
N SER A 79 55.33 -2.72 50.52
CA SER A 79 55.28 -3.84 51.48
C SER A 79 54.25 -4.90 51.04
N LEU A 80 54.67 -6.17 51.01
CA LEU A 80 53.92 -7.32 50.52
C LEU A 80 52.64 -7.60 51.35
N ASN A 81 51.49 -7.63 50.68
CA ASN A 81 50.21 -7.99 51.29
C ASN A 81 49.93 -9.51 51.08
N PRO A 82 49.84 -10.34 52.14
CA PRO A 82 49.76 -11.81 52.04
C PRO A 82 48.48 -12.34 51.34
N HIS A 83 47.49 -11.48 51.09
CA HIS A 83 46.25 -11.83 50.40
C HIS A 83 46.40 -12.04 48.87
N TYR A 84 47.44 -11.48 48.24
CA TYR A 84 47.67 -11.69 46.79
C TYR A 84 48.19 -13.11 46.48
N SER A 85 49.00 -13.69 47.36
CA SER A 85 49.60 -15.01 47.18
C SER A 85 48.54 -16.13 47.18
N LEU A 86 47.54 -16.04 48.07
CA LEU A 86 46.44 -17.01 48.13
C LEU A 86 45.55 -16.97 46.89
N HIS A 87 45.34 -15.80 46.30
CA HIS A 87 44.53 -15.66 45.10
C HIS A 87 45.22 -16.26 43.86
N VAL A 88 46.53 -16.09 43.74
CA VAL A 88 47.34 -16.72 42.68
C VAL A 88 47.38 -18.24 42.84
N LEU A 89 47.51 -18.74 44.08
CA LEU A 89 47.47 -20.17 44.36
C LEU A 89 46.11 -20.79 44.01
N PHE A 90 45.01 -20.10 44.31
CA PHE A 90 43.66 -20.53 43.95
C PHE A 90 43.46 -20.59 42.43
N GLN A 91 43.96 -19.61 41.68
CA GLN A 91 43.91 -19.60 40.22
C GLN A 91 44.76 -20.74 39.60
N LEU A 92 45.90 -21.07 40.20
CA LEU A 92 46.72 -22.22 39.82
C LEU A 92 46.00 -23.55 40.08
N LEU A 93 45.35 -23.69 41.24
CA LEU A 93 44.54 -24.87 41.59
C LEU A 93 43.37 -25.09 40.62
N LEU A 94 42.71 -24.03 40.16
CA LEU A 94 41.65 -24.14 39.16
C LEU A 94 42.16 -24.54 37.76
N ARG A 95 43.40 -24.19 37.41
CA ARG A 95 44.00 -24.53 36.10
C ARG A 95 44.70 -25.89 36.08
N LEU A 96 45.04 -26.44 37.25
CA LEU A 96 45.71 -27.73 37.38
C LEU A 96 44.95 -28.89 36.70
N PRO A 97 43.63 -29.07 36.88
CA PRO A 97 42.88 -30.14 36.24
C PRO A 97 42.91 -30.04 34.71
N HIS A 98 42.84 -28.83 34.17
CA HIS A 98 42.90 -28.62 32.72
C HIS A 98 44.29 -28.97 32.15
N LEU A 99 45.37 -28.67 32.88
CA LEU A 99 46.74 -28.94 32.43
C LEU A 99 47.14 -30.41 32.61
N VAL A 100 46.72 -31.03 33.72
CA VAL A 100 47.14 -32.39 34.09
C VAL A 100 46.19 -33.47 33.58
N VAL A 101 44.91 -33.15 33.35
CA VAL A 101 43.91 -34.13 32.86
C VAL A 101 43.51 -33.83 31.43
N ILE A 102 42.99 -32.63 31.14
CA ILE A 102 42.38 -32.34 29.84
C ILE A 102 43.41 -32.35 28.71
N LYS A 103 44.56 -31.68 28.88
CA LYS A 103 45.60 -31.63 27.83
C LYS A 103 46.20 -33.00 27.48
N PRO A 104 46.66 -33.83 28.43
CA PRO A 104 47.15 -35.15 28.08
C PRO A 104 46.04 -36.06 27.52
N LEU A 105 44.81 -35.98 28.02
CA LEU A 105 43.69 -36.74 27.44
C LEU A 105 43.42 -36.33 25.98
N ALA A 106 43.45 -35.03 25.67
CA ALA A 106 43.32 -34.53 24.30
C ALA A 106 44.51 -34.93 23.40
N PHE A 107 45.72 -34.99 23.96
CA PHE A 107 46.91 -35.50 23.25
C PHE A 107 46.78 -36.99 22.94
N PHE A 108 46.38 -37.81 23.92
CA PHE A 108 46.11 -39.24 23.71
C PHE A 108 44.95 -39.46 22.73
N TRP A 109 43.89 -38.65 22.81
CA TRP A 109 42.77 -38.67 21.86
C TRP A 109 43.23 -38.38 20.42
N ARG A 110 44.15 -37.43 20.23
CA ARG A 110 44.79 -37.16 18.92
C ARG A 110 45.69 -38.30 18.47
N LEU A 111 46.43 -38.95 19.37
CA LEU A 111 47.25 -40.12 19.05
C LEU A 111 46.38 -41.31 18.60
N LEU A 112 45.21 -41.49 19.22
CA LEU A 112 44.31 -42.62 18.96
C LEU A 112 43.53 -42.46 17.65
N LEU A 113 43.09 -41.24 17.33
CA LEU A 113 42.35 -40.94 16.09
C LEU A 113 43.24 -40.65 14.88
N HIS A 114 44.46 -40.18 15.09
CA HIS A 114 45.40 -39.85 14.01
C HIS A 114 46.79 -40.48 14.22
N PRO A 115 46.88 -41.83 14.23
CA PRO A 115 48.12 -42.55 14.55
C PRO A 115 49.27 -42.30 13.55
N PHE A 116 48.95 -41.83 12.35
CA PHE A 116 49.94 -41.54 11.29
C PHE A 116 50.40 -40.07 11.24
N SER A 117 49.80 -39.17 12.02
CA SER A 117 50.11 -37.73 11.98
C SER A 117 51.51 -37.37 12.50
N LEU A 118 52.12 -38.24 13.30
CA LEU A 118 53.49 -38.09 13.82
C LEU A 118 54.54 -38.85 12.98
N ILE A 119 54.12 -39.73 12.07
CA ILE A 119 55.00 -40.58 11.25
C ILE A 119 55.25 -39.98 9.85
N LEU A 120 54.46 -38.99 9.42
CA LEU A 120 54.66 -38.28 8.16
C LEU A 120 55.35 -36.92 8.32
N LYS A 121 56.26 -36.81 9.30
CA LYS A 121 57.16 -35.64 9.43
C LYS A 121 58.56 -35.89 8.89
N SER A 122 58.75 -36.96 8.13
CA SER A 122 60.05 -37.34 7.58
C SER A 122 59.92 -37.96 6.19
N VAL A 123 59.47 -37.19 5.20
CA VAL A 123 59.91 -37.35 3.81
C VAL A 123 59.79 -36.00 3.13
N ASP A 124 60.88 -35.50 2.57
CA ASP A 124 61.01 -34.27 1.79
C ASP A 124 60.00 -34.21 0.62
N PHE A 125 58.83 -33.60 0.85
CA PHE A 125 57.86 -33.31 -0.22
C PHE A 125 57.27 -31.90 -0.13
N ASP A 126 57.89 -31.00 0.64
CA ASP A 126 57.33 -29.66 0.92
C ASP A 126 57.75 -28.58 -0.07
N TYR A 127 58.74 -28.78 -0.95
CA TYR A 127 59.22 -27.69 -1.80
C TYR A 127 58.43 -27.51 -3.11
N ALA A 128 57.95 -28.59 -3.72
CA ALA A 128 57.20 -28.51 -4.98
C ALA A 128 55.73 -28.10 -4.79
N TYR A 129 55.12 -28.45 -3.65
CA TYR A 129 53.73 -28.13 -3.35
C TYR A 129 53.56 -26.68 -2.87
N HIS A 130 54.53 -26.14 -2.11
CA HIS A 130 54.44 -24.77 -1.63
C HIS A 130 54.58 -23.71 -2.73
N VAL A 131 55.32 -24.01 -3.82
CA VAL A 131 55.45 -23.09 -4.96
C VAL A 131 54.15 -23.04 -5.77
N ASP A 132 53.53 -24.19 -6.07
CA ASP A 132 52.24 -24.23 -6.81
C ASP A 132 51.09 -23.59 -6.01
N VAL A 133 51.06 -23.77 -4.68
CA VAL A 133 50.06 -23.12 -3.83
C VAL A 133 50.31 -21.62 -3.73
N GLN A 134 51.56 -21.16 -3.62
CA GLN A 134 51.86 -19.73 -3.55
C GLN A 134 51.58 -19.04 -4.89
N GLU A 135 51.92 -19.66 -6.01
CA GLU A 135 51.65 -19.15 -7.35
C GLU A 135 50.13 -19.10 -7.62
N LYS A 136 49.37 -20.13 -7.24
CA LYS A 136 47.91 -20.11 -7.28
C LYS A 136 47.31 -19.07 -6.33
N MET A 137 47.86 -18.89 -5.13
CA MET A 137 47.39 -17.87 -4.19
C MET A 137 47.68 -16.46 -4.70
N ASP A 138 48.80 -16.23 -5.36
CA ASP A 138 49.16 -14.93 -5.90
C ASP A 138 48.41 -14.65 -7.21
N LEU A 139 48.08 -15.67 -8.01
CA LEU A 139 47.11 -15.58 -9.11
C LEU A 139 45.70 -15.26 -8.61
N ILE A 140 45.22 -15.92 -7.55
CA ILE A 140 43.92 -15.64 -6.92
C ILE A 140 43.91 -14.24 -6.29
N LYS A 141 45.02 -13.78 -5.70
CA LYS A 141 45.13 -12.40 -5.22
C LYS A 141 45.15 -11.41 -6.37
N HIS A 142 45.85 -11.70 -7.47
CA HIS A 142 45.91 -10.82 -8.63
C HIS A 142 44.56 -10.76 -9.37
N GLU A 143 43.84 -11.89 -9.50
CA GLU A 143 42.46 -11.94 -9.95
C GLU A 143 41.52 -11.22 -8.98
N ASN A 144 41.70 -11.37 -7.66
CA ASN A 144 40.91 -10.62 -6.67
C ASN A 144 41.22 -9.12 -6.67
N ILE A 145 42.44 -8.71 -6.98
CA ILE A 145 42.82 -7.29 -7.12
C ILE A 145 42.26 -6.72 -8.43
N LEU A 146 42.26 -7.50 -9.52
CA LEU A 146 41.61 -7.12 -10.78
C LEU A 146 40.08 -7.13 -10.66
N SER A 147 39.48 -8.06 -9.93
CA SER A 147 38.04 -8.10 -9.67
C SER A 147 37.61 -7.04 -8.65
N ASN A 148 38.47 -6.65 -7.70
CA ASN A 148 38.25 -5.48 -6.84
C ASN A 148 38.55 -4.15 -7.53
N SER A 149 39.34 -4.15 -8.62
CA SER A 149 39.49 -2.99 -9.52
C SER A 149 38.27 -2.82 -10.43
N ILE A 150 37.49 -3.87 -10.65
CA ILE A 150 36.09 -3.75 -11.06
C ILE A 150 35.32 -3.46 -9.79
N LYS A 151 35.41 -2.19 -9.35
CA LYS A 151 34.54 -1.63 -8.30
C LYS A 151 33.15 -2.24 -8.48
N SER A 152 32.60 -2.81 -7.41
CA SER A 152 31.19 -3.11 -7.32
C SER A 152 30.43 -1.93 -7.96
N PRO A 153 29.47 -2.14 -8.87
CA PRO A 153 28.78 -1.03 -9.53
C PRO A 153 28.08 -0.08 -8.53
N THR A 154 28.04 -0.44 -7.25
CA THR A 154 27.53 0.32 -6.13
C THR A 154 28.39 1.51 -5.66
N ALA A 155 29.66 1.66 -6.06
CA ALA A 155 30.50 2.77 -5.55
C ALA A 155 30.70 3.96 -6.50
N SER A 156 30.18 3.91 -7.74
CA SER A 156 30.17 5.06 -8.65
C SER A 156 29.00 5.00 -9.64
N SER A 157 27.82 4.64 -9.16
CA SER A 157 26.62 4.93 -9.91
C SER A 157 26.39 6.44 -9.86
N LYS A 158 26.89 7.11 -10.89
CA LYS A 158 26.49 8.46 -11.31
C LYS A 158 25.03 8.50 -11.80
N TYR A 159 24.27 7.41 -11.60
CA TYR A 159 22.82 7.42 -11.53
C TYR A 159 22.46 7.66 -10.06
N ILE A 160 22.07 8.89 -9.76
CA ILE A 160 21.26 9.20 -8.58
C ILE A 160 19.95 8.45 -8.83
N LEU A 161 19.90 7.16 -8.48
CA LEU A 161 18.63 6.49 -8.33
C LEU A 161 17.93 7.23 -7.18
N PRO A 162 16.80 7.91 -7.42
CA PRO A 162 16.06 8.52 -6.33
C PRO A 162 15.80 7.43 -5.29
N PRO A 163 15.86 7.76 -3.99
CA PRO A 163 15.55 6.80 -2.95
C PRO A 163 14.18 6.16 -3.27
N PRO A 164 14.03 4.84 -3.10
CA PRO A 164 12.80 4.15 -3.45
C PRO A 164 11.63 4.85 -2.77
N GLN A 165 10.60 5.19 -3.57
CA GLN A 165 9.42 5.86 -3.04
C GLN A 165 8.79 4.96 -1.98
N ARG A 166 8.50 5.56 -0.82
CA ARG A 166 7.93 4.81 0.29
C ARG A 166 6.50 4.42 -0.06
N LEU A 167 6.22 3.13 0.04
CA LEU A 167 4.88 2.59 -0.20
C LEU A 167 3.96 2.83 1.00
N PHE A 168 4.52 2.83 2.20
CA PHE A 168 3.80 3.03 3.46
C PHE A 168 4.37 4.20 4.24
N PRO A 169 3.53 4.94 4.99
CA PRO A 169 4.00 6.00 5.88
C PRO A 169 4.94 5.42 6.94
N LEU A 170 6.02 6.13 7.27
CA LEU A 170 6.64 5.96 8.58
C LEU A 170 5.57 6.26 9.63
N VAL A 171 5.46 5.41 10.65
CA VAL A 171 4.54 5.59 11.78
C VAL A 171 4.56 7.06 12.21
N ARG A 172 3.53 7.83 11.82
CA ARG A 172 3.46 9.27 12.06
C ARG A 172 2.33 9.46 13.05
N ASN A 173 2.73 9.79 14.27
CA ASN A 173 1.92 10.26 15.40
C ASN A 173 0.47 9.71 15.45
N PRO A 174 0.15 8.72 16.31
CA PRO A 174 -1.16 8.06 16.37
C PRO A 174 -2.35 9.00 16.61
N GLY A 175 -2.12 10.27 16.98
CA GLY A 175 -3.15 11.30 17.14
C GLY A 175 -3.68 11.96 15.86
N LYS A 176 -3.08 11.76 14.67
CA LYS A 176 -3.66 12.26 13.41
C LYS A 176 -4.33 11.13 12.63
N ALA A 177 -5.67 11.12 12.63
CA ALA A 177 -6.45 10.22 11.78
C ALA A 177 -6.05 10.42 10.32
N ARG A 178 -5.63 9.34 9.65
CA ARG A 178 -5.35 9.37 8.21
C ARG A 178 -6.66 9.62 7.46
N ARG A 179 -6.62 10.49 6.45
CA ARG A 179 -7.73 10.65 5.50
C ARG A 179 -8.06 9.27 4.91
N ARG A 180 -9.34 8.87 5.00
CA ARG A 180 -9.83 7.64 4.38
C ARG A 180 -9.71 7.76 2.86
N LYS A 181 -9.26 6.68 2.22
CA LYS A 181 -9.18 6.60 0.76
C LYS A 181 -10.57 6.34 0.19
N THR A 182 -10.74 6.61 -1.10
CA THR A 182 -11.98 6.30 -1.81
C THR A 182 -11.85 4.97 -2.54
N LEU A 183 -12.82 4.08 -2.34
CA LEU A 183 -12.96 2.85 -3.13
C LEU A 183 -14.26 2.95 -3.94
N ILE A 184 -14.10 2.97 -5.26
CA ILE A 184 -15.19 3.02 -6.24
C ILE A 184 -15.47 1.59 -6.67
N LEU A 185 -16.71 1.15 -6.49
CA LEU A 185 -17.16 -0.18 -6.87
C LEU A 185 -18.03 -0.10 -8.12
N ASP A 186 -17.80 -1.01 -9.07
CA ASP A 186 -18.77 -1.32 -10.10
C ASP A 186 -19.94 -2.17 -9.53
N LEU A 187 -21.05 -2.27 -10.28
CA LEU A 187 -22.27 -2.95 -9.85
C LEU A 187 -22.47 -4.29 -10.57
N ASP A 188 -22.78 -4.23 -11.87
CA ASP A 188 -23.19 -5.38 -12.67
C ASP A 188 -21.99 -6.30 -12.96
N GLU A 189 -22.14 -7.60 -12.73
CA GLU A 189 -21.06 -8.61 -12.84
C GLU A 189 -19.90 -8.41 -11.82
N THR A 190 -19.96 -7.37 -10.99
CA THR A 190 -18.99 -7.10 -9.91
C THR A 190 -19.58 -7.47 -8.55
N LEU A 191 -20.69 -6.83 -8.13
CA LEU A 191 -21.38 -7.08 -6.86
C LEU A 191 -22.64 -7.92 -7.03
N ILE A 192 -23.30 -7.80 -8.19
CA ILE A 192 -24.57 -8.47 -8.48
C ILE A 192 -24.58 -9.02 -9.91
N HIS A 193 -25.54 -9.88 -10.20
CA HIS A 193 -25.90 -10.26 -11.56
C HIS A 193 -27.43 -10.19 -11.70
N SER A 194 -27.92 -9.54 -12.75
CA SER A 194 -29.37 -9.38 -12.96
C SER A 194 -29.83 -10.04 -14.26
N LEU A 195 -31.05 -10.56 -14.24
CA LEU A 195 -31.71 -11.20 -15.38
C LEU A 195 -33.12 -10.63 -15.51
N SER A 196 -33.47 -10.15 -16.71
CA SER A 196 -34.86 -9.75 -16.97
C SER A 196 -35.75 -10.99 -17.08
N LYS A 197 -37.05 -10.85 -16.75
CA LYS A 197 -38.06 -11.93 -16.70
C LYS A 197 -38.24 -12.72 -18.02
N GLY A 198 -37.61 -12.31 -19.12
CA GLY A 198 -37.53 -13.06 -20.38
C GLY A 198 -36.41 -14.12 -20.43
N SER A 199 -35.53 -14.16 -19.44
CA SER A 199 -34.44 -15.13 -19.33
C SER A 199 -34.97 -16.54 -18.96
N PRO A 200 -34.37 -17.64 -19.44
CA PRO A 200 -34.85 -18.99 -19.16
C PRO A 200 -34.98 -19.25 -17.66
N ARG A 201 -36.14 -19.77 -17.22
CA ARG A 201 -36.45 -20.09 -15.81
C ARG A 201 -35.44 -21.03 -15.14
N SER A 202 -34.61 -21.71 -15.93
CA SER A 202 -33.50 -22.55 -15.46
C SER A 202 -32.35 -21.75 -14.82
N LEU A 203 -32.29 -20.43 -15.03
CA LEU A 203 -31.26 -19.54 -14.47
C LEU A 203 -31.75 -18.77 -13.23
N SER A 204 -33.06 -18.71 -12.98
CA SER A 204 -33.61 -18.20 -11.72
C SER A 204 -33.38 -19.23 -10.61
N GLY A 205 -32.18 -19.22 -10.03
CA GLY A 205 -31.89 -19.92 -8.79
C GLY A 205 -32.76 -19.39 -7.63
N HIS A 206 -32.92 -20.21 -6.58
CA HIS A 206 -33.77 -19.90 -5.42
C HIS A 206 -33.33 -18.63 -4.63
N ASP A 207 -32.09 -18.16 -4.78
CA ASP A 207 -31.51 -17.03 -4.04
C ASP A 207 -31.57 -15.68 -4.78
N SER A 208 -32.43 -15.54 -5.81
CA SER A 208 -32.65 -14.26 -6.50
C SER A 208 -33.68 -13.39 -5.78
N ASN A 209 -33.43 -12.09 -5.65
CA ASN A 209 -34.46 -11.12 -5.26
C ASN A 209 -35.14 -10.54 -6.52
N ILE A 210 -36.45 -10.31 -6.46
CA ILE A 210 -37.21 -9.75 -7.58
C ILE A 210 -37.41 -8.27 -7.34
N ILE A 211 -36.81 -7.43 -8.19
CA ILE A 211 -36.87 -5.98 -8.10
C ILE A 211 -37.63 -5.44 -9.31
N GLU A 212 -38.65 -4.60 -9.05
CA GLU A 212 -39.38 -3.88 -10.09
C GLU A 212 -38.62 -2.60 -10.45
N ILE A 213 -38.29 -2.46 -11.73
CA ILE A 213 -37.55 -1.32 -12.27
C ILE A 213 -38.44 -0.63 -13.30
N LYS A 214 -38.68 0.67 -13.10
CA LYS A 214 -39.49 1.50 -13.99
C LYS A 214 -38.59 2.29 -14.92
N LEU A 215 -38.47 1.82 -16.16
CA LEU A 215 -37.71 2.50 -17.20
C LEU A 215 -38.68 3.11 -18.21
N ASN A 216 -38.60 4.42 -18.45
CA ASN A 216 -39.47 5.12 -19.41
C ASN A 216 -40.96 4.80 -19.24
N SER A 217 -41.45 4.79 -17.99
CA SER A 217 -42.84 4.46 -17.62
C SER A 217 -43.26 3.00 -17.85
N VAL A 218 -42.34 2.12 -18.22
CA VAL A 218 -42.57 0.67 -18.33
C VAL A 218 -41.94 -0.04 -17.12
N ALA A 219 -42.79 -0.70 -16.32
CA ALA A 219 -42.34 -1.53 -15.21
C ALA A 219 -41.87 -2.90 -15.73
N THR A 220 -40.59 -3.20 -15.48
CA THR A 220 -39.97 -4.50 -15.80
C THR A 220 -39.44 -5.15 -14.54
N LEU A 221 -39.70 -6.44 -14.37
CA LEU A 221 -39.19 -7.21 -13.23
C LEU A 221 -37.83 -7.82 -13.57
N TYR A 222 -36.86 -7.63 -12.67
CA TYR A 222 -35.53 -8.20 -12.73
C TYR A 222 -35.32 -9.18 -11.59
N HIS A 223 -34.75 -10.34 -11.90
CA HIS A 223 -34.18 -11.28 -10.93
C HIS A 223 -32.75 -10.86 -10.67
N VAL A 224 -32.46 -10.40 -9.46
CA VAL A 224 -31.15 -9.88 -9.06
C VAL A 224 -30.52 -10.83 -8.06
N HIS A 225 -29.34 -11.33 -8.39
CA HIS A 225 -28.53 -12.21 -7.55
C HIS A 225 -27.38 -11.40 -6.94
N ARG A 226 -27.11 -11.59 -5.65
CA ARG A 226 -25.90 -11.07 -5.00
C ARG A 226 -24.73 -12.01 -5.24
N ARG A 227 -23.57 -11.44 -5.52
CA ARG A 227 -22.31 -12.19 -5.52
C ARG A 227 -22.04 -12.74 -4.11
N PRO A 228 -21.57 -13.99 -3.95
CA PRO A 228 -21.22 -14.54 -2.65
C PRO A 228 -20.31 -13.59 -1.85
N TYR A 229 -20.56 -13.52 -0.54
CA TYR A 229 -19.83 -12.66 0.40
C TYR A 229 -20.02 -11.14 0.20
N CYS A 230 -20.92 -10.68 -0.67
CA CYS A 230 -21.13 -9.24 -0.94
C CYS A 230 -21.38 -8.42 0.34
N ASP A 231 -22.29 -8.85 1.22
CA ASP A 231 -22.63 -8.09 2.43
C ASP A 231 -21.43 -8.00 3.40
N TYR A 232 -20.72 -9.11 3.57
CA TYR A 232 -19.50 -9.16 4.40
C TYR A 232 -18.39 -8.28 3.80
N PHE A 233 -18.20 -8.36 2.48
CA PHE A 233 -17.24 -7.55 1.74
C PHE A 233 -17.51 -6.06 1.96
N LEU A 234 -18.74 -5.59 1.68
CA LEU A 234 -19.15 -4.20 1.86
C LEU A 234 -18.95 -3.73 3.30
N LYS A 235 -19.29 -4.57 4.28
CA LYS A 235 -19.10 -4.28 5.70
C LYS A 235 -17.63 -4.13 6.11
N GLU A 236 -16.73 -4.92 5.56
CA GLU A 236 -15.30 -4.82 5.88
C GLU A 236 -14.66 -3.59 5.21
N ILE A 237 -14.90 -3.39 3.91
CA ILE A 237 -14.29 -2.26 3.19
C ILE A 237 -14.83 -0.91 3.64
N SER A 238 -16.07 -0.84 4.13
CA SER A 238 -16.68 0.37 4.71
C SER A 238 -16.04 0.80 6.02
N LYS A 239 -15.12 0.02 6.59
CA LYS A 239 -14.29 0.43 7.73
C LYS A 239 -13.03 1.18 7.27
N TRP A 240 -12.54 0.86 6.08
CA TRP A 240 -11.24 1.33 5.59
C TRP A 240 -11.36 2.45 4.55
N PHE A 241 -12.45 2.46 3.78
CA PHE A 241 -12.63 3.32 2.61
C PHE A 241 -13.93 4.11 2.64
N ASP A 242 -13.90 5.30 2.06
CA ASP A 242 -15.09 6.00 1.63
C ASP A 242 -15.60 5.32 0.36
N LEU A 243 -16.76 4.66 0.44
CA LEU A 243 -17.28 3.87 -0.66
C LEU A 243 -18.10 4.74 -1.61
N HIS A 244 -17.77 4.64 -2.90
CA HIS A 244 -18.58 5.15 -3.99
C HIS A 244 -19.00 3.98 -4.87
N ILE A 245 -20.12 4.14 -5.56
CA ILE A 245 -20.54 3.21 -6.62
C ILE A 245 -20.52 3.95 -7.95
N PHE A 246 -19.96 3.31 -8.98
CA PHE A 246 -19.91 3.87 -10.33
C PHE A 246 -20.27 2.75 -11.30
N THR A 247 -21.47 2.80 -11.87
CA THR A 247 -21.95 1.83 -12.85
C THR A 247 -22.10 2.46 -14.23
N ALA A 248 -21.88 1.67 -15.28
CA ALA A 248 -22.23 2.05 -16.65
C ALA A 248 -23.74 1.89 -16.95
N SER A 249 -24.56 1.55 -15.95
CA SER A 249 -26.02 1.43 -16.05
C SER A 249 -26.74 2.75 -15.79
N VAL A 250 -27.99 2.87 -16.27
CA VAL A 250 -28.83 4.04 -16.01
C VAL A 250 -29.29 4.08 -14.56
N ARG A 251 -29.56 5.28 -14.06
CA ARG A 251 -29.92 5.51 -12.65
C ARG A 251 -31.17 4.75 -12.24
N GLU A 252 -32.19 4.78 -13.09
CA GLU A 252 -33.49 4.15 -12.88
C GLU A 252 -33.39 2.65 -12.63
N TYR A 253 -32.38 2.01 -13.24
CA TYR A 253 -32.07 0.61 -13.03
C TYR A 253 -31.23 0.39 -11.77
N ALA A 254 -30.18 1.21 -11.58
CA ALA A 254 -29.19 0.98 -10.54
C ALA A 254 -29.69 1.32 -9.13
N ASP A 255 -30.46 2.41 -8.96
CA ASP A 255 -30.88 2.88 -7.64
C ASP A 255 -31.64 1.83 -6.82
N PRO A 256 -32.69 1.17 -7.35
CA PRO A 256 -33.40 0.14 -6.60
C PRO A 256 -32.50 -1.02 -6.14
N ILE A 257 -31.50 -1.38 -6.94
CA ILE A 257 -30.56 -2.46 -6.64
C ILE A 257 -29.58 -2.01 -5.55
N ILE A 258 -29.04 -0.79 -5.67
CA ILE A 258 -28.12 -0.24 -4.69
C ILE A 258 -28.82 -0.06 -3.35
N ASP A 259 -30.04 0.47 -3.34
CA ASP A 259 -30.86 0.62 -2.12
C ASP A 259 -31.10 -0.74 -1.46
N TRP A 260 -31.38 -1.78 -2.25
CA TRP A 260 -31.51 -3.15 -1.75
C TRP A 260 -30.21 -3.68 -1.11
N LEU A 261 -29.04 -3.41 -1.71
CA LEU A 261 -27.74 -3.77 -1.12
C LEU A 261 -27.46 -3.01 0.18
N GLU A 262 -27.75 -1.71 0.23
CA GLU A 262 -27.51 -0.88 1.43
C GLU A 262 -28.38 -1.30 2.62
N ASN A 263 -29.67 -1.57 2.37
CA ASN A 263 -30.62 -1.95 3.43
C ASN A 263 -30.23 -3.27 4.12
N GLU A 264 -29.65 -4.19 3.36
CA GLU A 264 -29.37 -5.55 3.80
C GLU A 264 -27.97 -5.72 4.40
N ALA A 265 -27.05 -4.81 4.07
CA ALA A 265 -25.74 -4.72 4.71
C ALA A 265 -25.81 -4.30 6.20
N ALA A 266 -27.02 -4.07 6.75
CA ALA A 266 -27.33 -3.92 8.17
C ALA A 266 -26.51 -2.82 8.89
N SER A 267 -26.34 -1.68 8.24
CA SER A 267 -25.85 -0.45 8.87
C SER A 267 -27.00 0.55 8.98
N ASP A 268 -27.14 1.20 10.14
CA ASP A 268 -28.10 2.30 10.33
C ASP A 268 -27.80 3.50 9.42
N GLU A 269 -26.63 3.52 8.77
CA GLU A 269 -26.18 4.57 7.86
C GLU A 269 -25.94 4.04 6.45
N LYS A 270 -26.16 4.90 5.44
CA LYS A 270 -25.82 4.60 4.05
C LYS A 270 -24.32 4.36 3.90
N ILE A 271 -23.96 3.22 3.31
CA ILE A 271 -22.56 2.84 3.11
C ILE A 271 -21.92 3.57 1.92
N PHE A 272 -22.70 3.91 0.88
CA PHE A 272 -22.22 4.59 -0.31
C PHE A 272 -22.39 6.11 -0.17
N LYS A 273 -21.27 6.84 -0.16
CA LYS A 273 -21.26 8.31 -0.06
C LYS A 273 -21.64 9.01 -1.35
N LYS A 274 -21.36 8.38 -2.50
CA LYS A 274 -21.67 8.91 -3.84
C LYS A 274 -22.02 7.77 -4.80
N ARG A 275 -22.91 8.07 -5.75
CA ARG A 275 -23.34 7.17 -6.82
C ARG A 275 -23.14 7.86 -8.16
N TYR A 276 -22.50 7.18 -9.10
CA TYR A 276 -22.26 7.62 -10.47
C TYR A 276 -22.85 6.59 -11.44
N TYR A 277 -23.39 7.05 -12.55
CA TYR A 277 -24.18 6.25 -13.48
C TYR A 277 -23.68 6.43 -14.92
N ARG A 278 -24.40 5.86 -15.88
CA ARG A 278 -24.09 5.93 -17.32
C ARG A 278 -23.80 7.35 -17.83
N ASN A 279 -24.56 8.35 -17.38
CA ASN A 279 -24.40 9.74 -17.83
C ASN A 279 -23.11 10.40 -17.30
N ASP A 280 -22.52 9.84 -16.25
CA ASP A 280 -21.24 10.30 -15.67
C ASP A 280 -20.03 9.73 -16.44
N CYS A 281 -20.23 8.62 -17.16
CA CYS A 281 -19.20 8.02 -18.01
C CYS A 281 -18.81 8.93 -19.20
N THR A 282 -17.57 8.77 -19.67
CA THR A 282 -17.13 9.26 -20.98
C THR A 282 -17.41 8.19 -22.01
N TYR A 283 -18.40 8.42 -22.88
CA TYR A 283 -18.66 7.52 -24.01
C TYR A 283 -17.61 7.72 -25.10
N ARG A 284 -17.02 6.63 -25.57
CA ARG A 284 -16.08 6.61 -26.69
C ARG A 284 -16.62 5.65 -27.76
N ASN A 285 -16.87 6.18 -28.96
CA ASN A 285 -17.39 5.38 -30.07
C ASN A 285 -16.50 4.17 -30.34
N GLY A 286 -17.10 2.98 -30.48
CA GLY A 286 -16.39 1.71 -30.69
C GLY A 286 -15.66 1.13 -29.48
N VAL A 287 -15.52 1.87 -28.39
CA VAL A 287 -14.87 1.42 -27.14
C VAL A 287 -15.91 1.15 -26.04
N GLY A 288 -16.92 2.02 -25.92
CA GLY A 288 -17.97 1.92 -24.91
C GLY A 288 -17.87 3.03 -23.85
N TYR A 289 -18.39 2.75 -22.66
CA TYR A 289 -18.41 3.70 -21.54
C TYR A 289 -17.15 3.58 -20.68
N ILE A 290 -16.46 4.70 -20.49
CA ILE A 290 -15.27 4.79 -19.65
C ILE A 290 -15.56 5.65 -18.42
N LYS A 291 -15.18 5.15 -17.25
CA LYS A 291 -15.31 5.79 -15.93
C LYS A 291 -14.09 6.66 -15.68
N ASP A 292 -14.09 7.83 -16.30
CA ASP A 292 -13.01 8.83 -16.16
C ASP A 292 -13.01 9.44 -14.75
N LEU A 293 -12.03 9.03 -13.93
CA LEU A 293 -11.93 9.47 -12.54
C LEU A 293 -11.53 10.94 -12.42
N THR A 294 -10.87 11.49 -13.45
CA THR A 294 -10.38 12.88 -13.43
C THR A 294 -11.50 13.91 -13.44
N LYS A 295 -12.72 13.51 -13.84
CA LYS A 295 -13.93 14.35 -13.76
C LYS A 295 -14.35 14.67 -12.33
N PHE A 296 -14.01 13.80 -11.37
CA PHE A 296 -14.52 13.87 -10.00
C PHE A 296 -13.41 14.07 -8.96
N PHE A 297 -12.17 13.77 -9.33
CA PHE A 297 -11.02 13.85 -8.45
C PHE A 297 -9.89 14.63 -9.12
N PRO A 298 -9.29 15.61 -8.42
CA PRO A 298 -8.04 16.22 -8.86
C PRO A 298 -6.95 15.16 -9.05
N VAL A 299 -6.06 15.37 -10.02
CA VAL A 299 -5.01 14.40 -10.42
C VAL A 299 -4.11 14.03 -9.23
N GLU A 300 -3.81 14.99 -8.37
CA GLU A 300 -3.02 14.85 -7.15
C GLU A 300 -3.69 13.99 -6.06
N ASP A 301 -5.01 13.87 -6.11
CA ASP A 301 -5.83 13.10 -5.17
C ASP A 301 -6.08 11.67 -5.66
N LEU A 302 -5.83 11.36 -6.95
CA LEU A 302 -5.93 10.00 -7.50
C LEU A 302 -5.04 8.98 -6.77
N LYS A 303 -3.96 9.41 -6.11
CA LYS A 303 -3.16 8.56 -5.22
C LYS A 303 -3.96 7.91 -4.07
N ASN A 304 -5.15 8.42 -3.78
CA ASN A 304 -6.06 7.96 -2.74
C ASN A 304 -7.35 7.31 -3.29
N VAL A 305 -7.45 7.09 -4.60
CA VAL A 305 -8.66 6.57 -5.25
C VAL A 305 -8.38 5.20 -5.87
N ILE A 306 -9.26 4.24 -5.65
CA ILE A 306 -9.20 2.90 -6.23
C ILE A 306 -10.53 2.64 -6.94
N ILE A 307 -10.50 2.02 -8.12
CA ILE A 307 -11.70 1.53 -8.80
C ILE A 307 -11.64 0.00 -8.95
N LEU A 308 -12.68 -0.69 -8.50
CA LEU A 308 -12.88 -2.12 -8.66
C LEU A 308 -13.93 -2.38 -9.74
N ASP A 309 -13.53 -3.04 -10.81
CA ASP A 309 -14.38 -3.24 -11.98
C ASP A 309 -13.96 -4.51 -12.73
N ASN A 310 -14.94 -5.23 -13.27
CA ASN A 310 -14.68 -6.45 -14.03
C ASN A 310 -14.19 -6.20 -15.46
N SER A 311 -14.36 -4.98 -15.97
CA SER A 311 -13.98 -4.60 -17.32
C SER A 311 -12.79 -3.61 -17.31
N PRO A 312 -11.61 -3.99 -17.84
CA PRO A 312 -10.48 -3.09 -18.00
C PRO A 312 -10.78 -1.84 -18.83
N VAL A 313 -11.74 -1.93 -19.77
CA VAL A 313 -12.18 -0.80 -20.58
C VAL A 313 -12.80 0.30 -19.70
N SER A 314 -13.50 -0.08 -18.63
CA SER A 314 -14.16 0.87 -17.73
C SER A 314 -13.19 1.86 -17.09
N TYR A 315 -11.95 1.45 -16.80
CA TYR A 315 -10.95 2.32 -16.15
C TYR A 315 -9.73 2.58 -17.04
N ALA A 316 -9.86 2.48 -18.36
CA ALA A 316 -8.77 2.64 -19.32
C ALA A 316 -8.06 4.02 -19.27
N LEU A 317 -8.72 5.07 -18.75
CA LEU A 317 -8.09 6.38 -18.55
C LEU A 317 -7.34 6.51 -17.22
N ASN A 318 -7.53 5.57 -16.30
CA ASN A 318 -6.94 5.57 -14.97
C ASN A 318 -6.49 4.15 -14.60
N GLU A 319 -5.74 3.51 -15.51
CA GLU A 319 -5.31 2.11 -15.35
C GLU A 319 -4.56 1.89 -14.03
N ASP A 320 -3.73 2.83 -13.60
CA ASP A 320 -2.96 2.70 -12.35
C ASP A 320 -3.82 2.73 -11.07
N ASN A 321 -5.10 3.08 -11.19
CA ASN A 321 -6.07 3.07 -10.09
C ASN A 321 -6.97 1.82 -10.09
N GLY A 322 -6.93 1.01 -11.16
CA GLY A 322 -7.87 -0.07 -11.38
C GLY A 322 -7.46 -1.40 -10.74
N VAL A 323 -8.37 -2.00 -9.98
CA VAL A 323 -8.32 -3.40 -9.56
C VAL A 323 -9.28 -4.18 -10.46
N MET A 324 -8.76 -5.16 -11.18
CA MET A 324 -9.58 -6.08 -11.96
C MET A 324 -10.16 -7.17 -11.04
N ILE A 325 -11.40 -7.52 -11.26
CA ILE A 325 -12.07 -8.68 -10.67
C ILE A 325 -12.69 -9.51 -11.78
N GLU A 326 -12.80 -10.82 -11.62
CA GLU A 326 -13.50 -11.61 -12.64
C GLU A 326 -15.00 -11.29 -12.61
N GLY A 327 -15.59 -11.21 -13.81
CA GLY A 327 -17.02 -11.02 -13.98
C GLY A 327 -17.80 -12.21 -13.43
N TRP A 328 -18.85 -11.93 -12.66
CA TRP A 328 -19.62 -12.94 -11.96
C TRP A 328 -21.02 -13.12 -12.53
N ILE A 329 -21.37 -14.37 -12.84
CA ILE A 329 -22.64 -14.77 -13.45
C ILE A 329 -23.29 -15.93 -12.66
N ASN A 330 -23.62 -15.68 -11.38
CA ASN A 330 -24.37 -16.60 -10.51
C ASN A 330 -23.61 -17.87 -10.03
N ASP A 331 -22.27 -17.88 -10.04
CA ASP A 331 -21.50 -18.97 -9.41
C ASP A 331 -21.50 -18.83 -7.88
N GLN A 332 -22.15 -19.76 -7.17
CA GLN A 332 -22.26 -19.74 -5.71
C GLN A 332 -20.97 -20.14 -4.98
N ASN A 333 -19.98 -20.70 -5.69
CA ASN A 333 -18.67 -21.03 -5.12
C ASN A 333 -17.64 -19.89 -5.26
N ASP A 334 -18.02 -18.78 -5.90
CA ASP A 334 -17.17 -17.60 -6.06
C ASP A 334 -16.68 -17.08 -4.70
N LYS A 335 -15.40 -16.71 -4.63
CA LYS A 335 -14.74 -16.17 -3.44
C LYS A 335 -13.97 -14.89 -3.73
N ASP A 336 -14.16 -14.28 -4.89
CA ASP A 336 -13.27 -13.23 -5.35
C ASP A 336 -13.39 -11.98 -4.50
N LEU A 337 -14.61 -11.59 -4.10
CA LEU A 337 -14.80 -10.49 -3.15
C LEU A 337 -14.06 -10.73 -1.83
N LEU A 338 -14.12 -11.96 -1.31
CA LEU A 338 -13.41 -12.35 -0.08
C LEU A 338 -11.89 -12.29 -0.28
N ASN A 339 -11.39 -12.80 -1.40
CA ASN A 339 -9.97 -12.86 -1.75
C ASN A 339 -9.36 -11.47 -1.95
N LEU A 340 -10.16 -10.46 -2.30
CA LEU A 340 -9.71 -9.08 -2.46
C LEU A 340 -9.46 -8.35 -1.13
N LEU A 341 -10.09 -8.76 -0.03
CA LEU A 341 -10.02 -8.05 1.25
C LEU A 341 -8.59 -7.80 1.75
N PRO A 342 -7.66 -8.79 1.77
CA PRO A 342 -6.30 -8.56 2.26
C PRO A 342 -5.53 -7.51 1.44
N MET A 343 -5.71 -7.52 0.12
CA MET A 343 -5.08 -6.56 -0.78
C MET A 343 -5.69 -5.17 -0.60
N LEU A 344 -7.02 -5.05 -0.58
CA LEU A 344 -7.71 -3.78 -0.36
C LEU A 344 -7.35 -3.17 1.01
N HIS A 345 -7.31 -3.98 2.07
CA HIS A 345 -6.84 -3.53 3.37
C HIS A 345 -5.42 -2.95 3.30
N SER A 346 -4.51 -3.63 2.60
CA SER A 346 -3.13 -3.15 2.39
C SER A 346 -3.09 -1.82 1.61
N LEU A 347 -3.91 -1.67 0.57
CA LEU A 347 -4.01 -0.43 -0.22
C LEU A 347 -4.54 0.75 0.61
N SER A 348 -5.42 0.50 1.58
CA SER A 348 -5.91 1.53 2.51
C SER A 348 -4.75 2.21 3.28
N LEU A 349 -3.70 1.43 3.59
CA LEU A 349 -2.54 1.85 4.36
C LEU A 349 -1.45 2.52 3.50
N CYS A 350 -1.48 2.35 2.18
CA CYS A 350 -0.46 2.88 1.26
C CYS A 350 -0.42 4.41 1.24
N ILE A 351 0.71 5.01 0.84
CA ILE A 351 0.80 6.47 0.61
C ILE A 351 0.14 6.83 -0.72
N ASP A 352 0.45 6.08 -1.76
CA ASP A 352 -0.12 6.20 -3.10
C ASP A 352 -0.44 4.79 -3.60
N VAL A 353 -1.70 4.55 -3.94
CA VAL A 353 -2.16 3.22 -4.37
C VAL A 353 -1.60 2.83 -5.73
N ARG A 354 -1.27 3.82 -6.58
CA ARG A 354 -0.81 3.61 -7.96
C ARG A 354 0.55 2.95 -8.03
N PHE A 355 1.42 3.18 -7.03
CA PHE A 355 2.72 2.50 -6.97
C PHE A 355 2.58 1.00 -6.71
N ILE A 356 1.56 0.56 -5.99
CA ILE A 356 1.32 -0.87 -5.74
C ILE A 356 0.59 -1.49 -6.92
N LEU A 357 -0.50 -0.87 -7.37
CA LEU A 357 -1.32 -1.37 -8.46
C LEU A 357 -0.57 -1.38 -9.80
N GLY A 358 0.30 -0.40 -10.01
CA GLY A 358 1.15 -0.29 -11.18
C GLY A 358 2.18 -1.42 -11.29
N LEU A 359 2.57 -2.10 -10.20
CA LEU A 359 3.59 -3.17 -10.26
C LEU A 359 3.30 -4.26 -11.30
N ARG A 360 2.03 -4.48 -11.65
CA ARG A 360 1.61 -5.40 -12.72
C ARG A 360 2.13 -5.04 -14.12
N GLN A 361 2.48 -3.77 -14.37
CA GLN A 361 3.03 -3.30 -15.64
C GLN A 361 4.56 -3.39 -15.68
N GLY A 362 5.20 -3.83 -14.60
CA GLY A 362 6.65 -4.02 -14.52
C GLY A 362 7.44 -2.70 -14.56
N GLU A 363 8.55 -2.69 -15.27
CA GLU A 363 9.49 -1.55 -15.31
C GLU A 363 8.89 -0.27 -15.89
N LYS A 364 7.89 -0.39 -16.78
CA LYS A 364 7.23 0.74 -17.45
C LYS A 364 6.63 1.75 -16.47
N VAL A 365 6.22 1.30 -15.28
CA VAL A 365 5.66 2.18 -14.24
C VAL A 365 6.67 3.18 -13.74
N PHE A 366 7.95 2.83 -13.69
CA PHE A 366 8.98 3.72 -13.17
C PHE A 366 9.56 4.65 -14.23
N GLU A 367 9.25 4.42 -15.51
CA GLU A 367 9.65 5.30 -16.61
C GLU A 367 8.80 6.58 -16.65
N SER A 368 7.51 6.50 -16.28
CA SER A 368 6.59 7.64 -16.25
C SER A 368 6.82 8.62 -15.09
N TYR A 369 7.62 8.23 -14.09
CA TYR A 369 7.99 9.07 -12.94
C TYR A 369 9.45 9.59 -12.98
N ARG A 370 10.19 9.32 -14.06
CA ARG A 370 11.47 10.00 -14.35
C ARG A 370 11.21 11.28 -15.12
#